data_AF-A0A263NXH4-F1
#
_entry.id   AF-A0A263NXH4-F1
#
_cell.length_a   1.000
_cell.length_b   1.000
_cell.length_c   1.000
_cell.angle_alpha   90.00
_cell.angle_beta   90.00
_cell.angle_gamma   90.00
#
_symmetry.space_group_name_H-M   'P 1'
#
loop_
_entity.id
_entity.type
_entity.pdbx_description
1 polymer ?
#
loop_
_entity_poly.entity_id
_entity_poly.type
_entity_poly.pdbx_seq_one_letter_code
_entity_poly.pdbx_strand_id
1 'polypeptide(L)' 'MGNTPKLEIERTAYDDFLNRWNQGAFEQQRLGQAFYNHFQLHKLNDQASICALHGSDGEKAKAAILRLFEIK' A
#
# COMPACT_ATOMS: atom_id res chain seq x y z
N MET A 1 -17.79 8.06 14.70
CA MET A 1 -16.91 7.12 13.98
C MET A 1 -15.52 7.69 14.05
N GLY A 2 -14.61 7.03 14.76
CA GLY A 2 -13.26 7.58 15.01
C GLY A 2 -12.50 7.72 13.70
N ASN A 3 -11.95 8.91 13.44
CA ASN A 3 -10.93 9.10 12.42
C ASN A 3 -9.73 8.26 12.85
N THR A 4 -9.60 7.04 12.34
CA THR A 4 -8.31 6.35 12.36
C THR A 4 -7.37 7.21 11.54
N PRO A 5 -6.28 7.74 12.12
CA PRO A 5 -5.35 8.57 11.38
C PRO A 5 -4.82 7.75 10.20
N LYS A 6 -4.98 8.29 8.98
CA LYS A 6 -4.40 7.68 7.79
C LYS A 6 -2.89 7.78 7.89
N LEU A 7 -2.21 6.74 7.43
CA LEU A 7 -0.76 6.77 7.30
C LEU A 7 -0.38 7.68 6.13
N GLU A 8 0.63 8.52 6.30
CA GLU A 8 1.04 9.43 5.23
C GLU A 8 2.09 8.76 4.35
N ILE A 9 1.94 8.93 3.03
CA ILE A 9 2.93 8.54 2.03
C ILE A 9 3.15 9.73 1.10
N GLU A 10 4.41 10.02 0.82
CA GLU A 10 4.79 11.02 -0.17
C GLU A 10 4.33 10.60 -1.57
N ARG A 11 3.69 11.51 -2.29
CA ARG A 11 3.21 11.32 -3.66
C ARG A 11 4.31 10.83 -4.59
N THR A 12 5.50 11.40 -4.50
CA THR A 12 6.64 10.98 -5.31
C THR A 12 7.00 9.51 -5.09
N ALA A 13 7.01 9.05 -3.83
CA ALA A 13 7.29 7.65 -3.51
C ALA A 13 6.17 6.72 -3.98
N TYR A 14 4.91 7.17 -3.92
CA TYR A 14 3.77 6.45 -4.45
C TYR A 14 3.83 6.32 -5.98
N ASP A 15 4.14 7.40 -6.69
CA ASP A 15 4.27 7.42 -8.14
C ASP A 15 5.45 6.55 -8.61
N ASP A 16 6.58 6.58 -7.89
CA ASP A 16 7.72 5.69 -8.15
C ASP A 16 7.36 4.21 -7.98
N PHE A 17 6.58 3.88 -6.93
CA PHE A 17 6.05 2.53 -6.75
C PHE A 17 5.16 2.12 -7.92
N LEU A 18 4.23 2.99 -8.35
CA LEU A 18 3.34 2.70 -9.49
C LEU A 18 4.11 2.52 -10.80
N ASN A 19 5.14 3.34 -11.04
CA ASN A 19 5.99 3.21 -12.21
C ASN A 19 6.69 1.83 -12.24
N ARG A 20 7.26 1.40 -11.11
CA ARG A 20 7.87 0.07 -10.99
C ARG A 20 6.86 -1.05 -11.14
N TRP A 21 5.65 -0.89 -10.59
CA TRP A 21 4.56 -1.84 -10.76
C TRP A 21 4.17 -2.02 -12.23
N ASN A 22 3.97 -0.92 -12.96
CA ASN A 22 3.61 -0.94 -14.37
C ASN A 22 4.74 -1.50 -15.27
N GLN A 23 5.99 -1.46 -14.80
CA GLN A 23 7.14 -2.08 -15.47
C GLN A 23 7.31 -3.57 -15.13
N GLY A 24 6.45 -4.16 -14.30
CA GLY A 24 6.55 -5.57 -13.93
C GLY A 24 7.60 -5.87 -12.86
N ALA A 25 8.08 -4.88 -12.10
CA ALA A 25 9.10 -5.09 -11.06
C ALA A 25 8.65 -6.06 -9.94
N PHE A 26 7.35 -6.40 -9.90
CA PHE A 26 6.73 -7.22 -8.86
C PHE A 26 5.92 -8.39 -9.45
N GLU A 27 6.33 -8.97 -10.58
CA GLU A 27 5.61 -10.02 -11.35
C GLU A 27 5.04 -11.19 -10.53
N GLN A 28 5.61 -11.52 -9.37
CA GLN A 28 5.14 -12.62 -8.51
C GLN A 28 4.33 -12.16 -7.28
N GLN A 29 4.08 -10.87 -7.14
CA GLN A 29 3.41 -10.29 -5.98
C GLN A 29 2.06 -9.70 -6.39
N ARG A 30 1.08 -9.84 -5.50
CA ARG A 30 -0.16 -9.06 -5.60
C ARG A 30 0.16 -7.59 -5.36
N LEU A 31 -0.63 -6.67 -5.92
CA LEU A 31 -0.39 -5.23 -5.76
C LEU A 31 -0.29 -4.82 -4.28
N GLY A 32 -1.17 -5.35 -3.42
CA GLY A 32 -1.15 -5.07 -1.99
C GLY A 32 0.08 -5.64 -1.27
N GLN A 33 0.56 -6.81 -1.70
CA GLN A 33 1.78 -7.43 -1.18
C GLN A 33 3.03 -6.64 -1.61
N ALA A 34 3.10 -6.25 -2.88
CA ALA A 34 4.18 -5.42 -3.42
C ALA A 34 4.27 -4.09 -2.67
N PHE A 35 3.15 -3.43 -2.46
CA PHE A 35 3.07 -2.19 -1.70
C PHE A 35 3.52 -2.38 -0.23
N TYR A 36 3.01 -3.43 0.43
CA TYR A 36 3.37 -3.78 1.80
C TYR A 36 4.88 -3.97 1.98
N ASN A 37 5.51 -4.68 1.04
CA ASN A 37 6.95 -4.94 1.05
C ASN A 37 7.76 -3.69 0.70
N HIS A 38 7.35 -2.95 -0.34
CA HIS A 38 8.05 -1.76 -0.83
C HIS A 38 8.15 -0.67 0.24
N PHE A 39 7.05 -0.38 0.94
CA PHE A 39 6.99 0.61 2.01
C PHE A 39 7.36 0.05 3.40
N GLN A 40 7.84 -1.21 3.47
CA GLN A 40 8.25 -1.87 4.70
C GLN A 40 7.17 -1.82 5.80
N LEU A 41 5.91 -2.00 5.42
CA LEU A 41 4.77 -1.81 6.33
C LEU A 41 4.76 -2.80 7.51
N HIS A 42 5.52 -3.89 7.43
CA HIS A 42 5.79 -4.81 8.55
C HIS A 42 6.45 -4.13 9.77
N LYS A 43 7.04 -2.94 9.59
CA LYS A 43 7.66 -2.16 10.68
C LYS A 43 6.66 -1.28 11.44
N LEU A 44 5.42 -1.15 10.94
CA LEU A 44 4.40 -0.31 11.56
C LEU A 44 3.69 -1.05 12.71
N ASN A 45 3.28 -0.34 13.75
CA ASN A 45 2.62 -0.96 14.90
C ASN A 45 1.18 -1.44 14.62
N ASP A 46 0.44 -0.78 13.73
CA ASP A 46 -0.95 -1.17 13.40
C ASP A 46 -1.01 -2.24 12.29
N GLN A 47 -0.61 -3.47 12.62
CA GLN A 47 -0.65 -4.58 11.65
C GLN A 47 -2.07 -5.05 11.31
N ALA A 48 -3.08 -4.78 12.14
CA ALA A 48 -4.43 -5.30 11.91
C ALA A 48 -5.06 -4.72 10.63
N SER A 49 -4.95 -3.40 10.46
CA SER A 49 -5.43 -2.69 9.28
C SER A 49 -4.60 -2.99 8.03
N ILE A 50 -3.29 -3.21 8.21
CA ILE A 50 -2.31 -3.41 7.13
C ILE A 50 -2.32 -4.86 6.59
N CYS A 51 -2.61 -5.86 7.43
CA CYS A 51 -2.71 -7.26 7.00
C CYS A 51 -3.76 -7.47 5.90
N ALA A 52 -4.87 -6.73 5.95
CA ALA A 52 -5.89 -6.78 4.90
C ALA A 52 -5.39 -6.27 3.55
N LEU A 53 -4.50 -5.27 3.55
CA LEU A 53 -3.85 -4.76 2.34
C LEU A 53 -2.91 -5.81 1.75
N HIS A 54 -2.07 -6.45 2.58
CA HIS A 54 -1.07 -7.42 2.11
C HIS A 54 -1.69 -8.56 1.26
N GLY A 55 -2.88 -9.05 1.63
CA GLY A 55 -3.56 -10.12 0.88
C GLY A 55 -4.33 -9.68 -0.36
N SER A 56 -4.51 -8.38 -0.57
CA SER A 56 -5.34 -7.81 -1.64
C SER A 56 -4.58 -7.62 -2.95
N ASP A 57 -5.31 -7.60 -4.07
CA ASP A 57 -4.74 -7.45 -5.41
C ASP A 57 -5.55 -6.51 -6.30
N GLY A 58 -4.93 -6.01 -7.36
CA GLY A 58 -5.54 -5.13 -8.36
C GLY A 58 -6.33 -3.97 -7.74
N GLU A 59 -7.57 -3.79 -8.19
CA GLU A 59 -8.45 -2.70 -7.72
C GLU A 59 -8.77 -2.78 -6.22
N LYS A 60 -8.82 -3.98 -5.63
CA LYS A 60 -9.04 -4.13 -4.18
C LYS A 60 -7.86 -3.57 -3.38
N ALA A 61 -6.65 -3.80 -3.86
CA ALA A 61 -5.44 -3.22 -3.26
C ALA A 61 -5.41 -1.70 -3.42
N LYS A 62 -5.73 -1.15 -4.60
CA LYS A 62 -5.81 0.31 -4.81
C LYS A 62 -6.82 0.95 -3.85
N ALA A 63 -8.01 0.37 -3.73
CA ALA A 63 -9.04 0.87 -2.82
C ALA A 63 -8.59 0.81 -1.35
N ALA A 64 -7.90 -0.27 -0.94
CA ALA A 64 -7.34 -0.40 0.39
C ALA A 64 -6.24 0.65 0.66
N ILE A 65 -5.36 0.91 -0.31
CA ILE A 65 -4.32 1.94 -0.20
C ILE A 65 -4.94 3.32 0.02
N LEU A 66 -5.90 3.74 -0.81
CA LEU A 66 -6.55 5.06 -0.68
C LEU A 66 -7.36 5.23 0.62
N ARG A 67 -7.80 4.10 1.20
CA ARG A 67 -8.50 4.09 2.48
C ARG A 67 -7.52 4.24 3.65
N LEU A 68 -6.42 3.51 3.64
CA LEU A 68 -5.45 3.44 4.75
C LEU A 68 -4.42 4.56 4.73
N PHE A 69 -4.10 5.07 3.54
CA PHE A 69 -3.05 6.04 3.33
C PHE A 69 -3.58 7.36 2.80
N GLU A 70 -2.96 8.44 3.24
CA GLU A 70 -3.09 9.77 2.65
C GLU A 70 -1.85 10.04 1.79
N ILE A 71 -2.06 10.26 0.49
CA ILE A 71 -0.98 10.49 -0.48
C ILE A 71 -0.84 12.00 -0.68
N LYS A 72 0.24 12.57 -0.14
CA LYS A 72 0.51 14.02 -0.17
C LYS A 72 1.62 14.33 -1.17
#